data_AF-A0A0Q9ZRW0-F1
#
_entry.id   AF-A0A0Q9ZRW0-F1
#
_cell.length_a   1.000
_cell.length_b   1.000
_cell.length_c   1.000
_cell.angle_alpha   90.00
_cell.angle_beta   90.00
_cell.angle_gamma   90.00
#
_symmetry.space_group_name_H-M   'P 1'
#
loop_
_entity.id
_entity.type
_entity.pdbx_description
1 polymer ?
#
loop_
_entity_poly.entity_id
_entity_poly.type
_entity_poly.pdbx_seq_one_letter_code
_entity_poly.pdbx_strand_id
1 'polypeptide(L)'
;MMEVEYNLLLVLVSYAIAVFGSYVGLNLAIRVPSAKPGTDLYFWVALSSIAIGGAIWSMHYIGMMAVDMKMPVTYDLGLTIVSMLLAICFVAVGIVIVGRGEPSVAKLIGGGVLTGLGVAAMHYTGMASMQMDATMSYNIPLLILSIVIAIAAAIAALWLAFNLRGTLQRFGSAFIMGLAVCGMHYTGIAAMEMTMTDHSMSMDYTHAGAISSSIIIFIGSAIVLSLLWVIASKNAPKQATLAFGE
;
A
#
# COMPACT_ATOMS: atom_id res chain seq x y z
N MET A 1 -4.81 -11.43 26.45
CA MET A 1 -4.98 -10.98 25.05
C MET A 1 -6.28 -10.20 25.01
N MET A 2 -6.27 -8.96 24.54
CA MET A 2 -7.50 -8.19 24.35
C MET A 2 -8.17 -8.65 23.06
N GLU A 3 -9.50 -8.70 23.03
CA GLU A 3 -10.23 -8.94 21.79
C GLU A 3 -10.15 -7.68 20.91
N VAL A 4 -9.70 -7.85 19.67
CA VAL A 4 -9.46 -6.75 18.75
C VAL A 4 -10.75 -6.46 17.98
N GLU A 5 -11.44 -5.39 18.36
CA GLU A 5 -12.64 -4.93 17.65
C GLU A 5 -12.26 -4.09 16.41
N TYR A 6 -13.07 -4.20 15.36
CA TYR A 6 -12.83 -3.54 14.08
C TYR A 6 -14.01 -2.66 13.67
N ASN A 7 -13.75 -1.38 13.38
CA ASN A 7 -14.69 -0.52 12.70
C ASN A 7 -14.80 -0.93 11.22
N LEU A 8 -15.79 -1.77 10.91
CA LEU A 8 -16.00 -2.35 9.58
C LEU A 8 -16.15 -1.29 8.47
N LEU A 9 -16.63 -0.08 8.77
CA LEU A 9 -16.68 1.01 7.79
C LEU A 9 -15.26 1.45 7.40
N LEU A 10 -14.36 1.61 8.38
CA LEU A 10 -12.97 1.99 8.10
C LEU A 10 -12.18 0.85 7.43
N VAL A 11 -12.49 -0.42 7.73
CA VAL A 11 -11.96 -1.58 6.96
C VAL A 11 -12.40 -1.53 5.50
N LEU A 12 -13.67 -1.23 5.22
CA LEU A 12 -14.18 -1.11 3.85
C LEU A 12 -13.62 0.11 3.11
N VAL A 13 -13.44 1.23 3.81
CA VAL A 13 -12.85 2.47 3.25
C VAL A 13 -11.36 2.31 2.96
N SER A 14 -10.60 1.63 3.83
CA SER A 14 -9.18 1.32 3.59
C SER A 14 -9.02 0.43 2.35
N TYR A 15 -9.83 -0.65 2.26
CA TYR A 15 -9.88 -1.54 1.10
C TYR A 15 -10.25 -0.79 -0.18
N ALA A 16 -11.27 0.09 -0.15
CA ALA A 16 -11.68 0.88 -1.30
C ALA A 16 -10.57 1.79 -1.84
N ILE A 17 -9.77 2.42 -0.96
CA ILE A 17 -8.58 3.18 -1.37
C ILE A 17 -7.50 2.29 -1.99
N ALA A 18 -7.21 1.13 -1.40
CA ALA A 18 -6.24 0.19 -1.98
C ALA A 18 -6.67 -0.31 -3.37
N VAL A 19 -7.95 -0.63 -3.56
CA VAL A 19 -8.50 -1.02 -4.87
C VAL A 19 -8.42 0.13 -5.87
N PHE A 20 -8.86 1.34 -5.50
CA PHE A 20 -8.83 2.49 -6.41
C PHE A 20 -7.40 2.87 -6.81
N GLY A 21 -6.47 2.93 -5.86
CA GLY A 21 -5.07 3.23 -6.11
C GLY A 21 -4.35 2.14 -6.91
N SER A 22 -4.67 0.87 -6.67
CA SER A 22 -4.21 -0.25 -7.51
C SER A 22 -4.69 -0.06 -8.96
N TYR A 23 -5.98 0.22 -9.17
CA TYR A 23 -6.54 0.43 -10.51
C TYR A 23 -5.90 1.61 -11.25
N VAL A 24 -5.74 2.76 -10.58
CA VAL A 24 -5.13 3.96 -11.15
C VAL A 24 -3.64 3.72 -11.45
N GLY A 25 -2.92 3.16 -10.49
CA GLY A 25 -1.50 2.88 -10.58
C GLY A 25 -1.13 1.86 -11.66
N LEU A 26 -1.89 0.76 -11.75
CA LEU A 26 -1.77 -0.20 -12.86
C LEU A 26 -1.95 0.49 -14.22
N ASN A 27 -2.97 1.33 -14.37
CA ASN A 27 -3.24 2.02 -15.64
C ASN A 27 -2.17 3.06 -16.03
N LEU A 28 -1.41 3.59 -15.06
CA LEU A 28 -0.24 4.44 -15.29
C LEU A 28 1.02 3.62 -15.62
N ALA A 29 1.25 2.51 -14.90
CA ALA A 29 2.47 1.70 -15.00
C ALA A 29 2.71 1.13 -16.42
N ILE A 30 1.67 0.82 -17.18
CA ILE A 30 1.79 0.26 -18.55
C ILE A 30 2.47 1.24 -19.54
N ARG A 31 2.64 2.53 -19.20
CA ARG A 31 3.43 3.46 -20.02
C ARG A 31 4.94 3.30 -19.82
N VAL A 32 5.39 2.78 -18.68
CA VAL A 32 6.81 2.66 -18.32
C VAL A 32 7.64 1.84 -19.32
N PRO A 33 7.16 0.74 -19.94
CA PRO A 33 7.88 0.04 -20.99
C PRO A 33 8.06 0.86 -22.28
N SER A 34 7.04 1.64 -22.68
CA SER A 34 7.06 2.46 -23.89
C SER A 34 7.65 3.86 -23.69
N ALA A 35 7.88 4.28 -22.45
CA ALA A 35 8.36 5.61 -22.12
C ALA A 35 9.80 5.86 -22.62
N LYS A 36 10.07 7.08 -23.08
CA LYS A 36 11.39 7.52 -23.51
C LYS A 36 12.32 7.70 -22.29
N PRO A 37 13.61 7.32 -22.38
CA PRO A 37 14.58 7.59 -21.32
C PRO A 37 14.62 9.08 -20.93
N GLY A 38 14.89 9.35 -19.65
CA GLY A 38 14.82 10.70 -19.08
C GLY A 38 13.41 11.06 -18.58
N THR A 39 12.98 12.31 -18.82
CA THR A 39 11.82 12.92 -18.17
C THR A 39 10.51 12.15 -18.34
N ASP A 40 10.24 11.58 -19.52
CA ASP A 40 9.03 10.80 -19.80
C ASP A 40 8.98 9.52 -18.95
N LEU A 41 10.08 8.75 -18.90
CA LEU A 41 10.21 7.61 -18.00
C LEU A 41 10.02 8.00 -16.53
N TYR A 42 10.71 9.04 -16.05
CA TYR A 42 10.60 9.47 -14.66
C TYR A 42 9.16 9.94 -14.31
N PHE A 43 8.47 10.59 -15.25
CA PHE A 43 7.07 11.00 -15.08
C PHE A 43 6.15 9.79 -14.88
N TRP A 44 6.16 8.80 -15.78
CA TRP A 44 5.27 7.63 -15.64
C TRP A 44 5.60 6.76 -14.43
N VAL A 45 6.89 6.63 -14.08
CA VAL A 45 7.31 5.95 -12.85
C VAL A 45 6.81 6.68 -11.61
N ALA A 46 6.98 8.01 -11.52
CA ALA A 46 6.52 8.80 -10.38
C ALA A 46 4.99 8.78 -10.22
N LEU A 47 4.23 8.96 -11.31
CA LEU A 47 2.76 8.92 -11.21
C LEU A 47 2.25 7.54 -10.78
N SER A 48 2.82 6.46 -11.31
CA SER A 48 2.42 5.09 -10.94
C SER A 48 2.86 4.70 -9.52
N SER A 49 4.05 5.11 -9.08
CA SER A 49 4.51 4.82 -7.72
C SER A 49 3.82 5.66 -6.65
N ILE A 50 3.45 6.91 -6.94
CA ILE A 50 2.61 7.73 -6.05
C ILE A 50 1.20 7.13 -5.95
N ALA A 51 0.61 6.68 -7.07
CA ALA A 51 -0.72 6.04 -7.06
C ALA A 51 -0.74 4.73 -6.25
N ILE A 52 0.21 3.82 -6.48
CA ILE A 52 0.26 2.52 -5.79
C ILE A 52 0.80 2.71 -4.36
N GLY A 53 2.00 3.25 -4.19
CA GLY A 53 2.65 3.39 -2.89
C GLY A 53 1.86 4.29 -1.93
N GLY A 54 1.30 5.39 -2.43
CA GLY A 54 0.41 6.26 -1.67
C GLY A 54 -0.85 5.53 -1.20
N ALA A 55 -1.50 4.74 -2.07
CA ALA A 55 -2.70 4.00 -1.68
C ALA A 55 -2.43 2.84 -0.71
N ILE A 56 -1.26 2.18 -0.80
CA ILE A 56 -0.82 1.17 0.18
C ILE A 56 -0.62 1.85 1.56
N TRP A 57 0.05 3.00 1.61
CA TRP A 57 0.21 3.80 2.83
C TRP A 57 -1.13 4.30 3.40
N SER A 58 -2.00 4.87 2.56
CA SER A 58 -3.31 5.37 3.00
C SER A 58 -4.23 4.25 3.49
N MET A 59 -4.23 3.08 2.83
CA MET A 59 -4.93 1.90 3.34
C MET A 59 -4.37 1.48 4.69
N HIS A 60 -3.05 1.41 4.84
CA HIS A 60 -2.42 1.05 6.11
C HIS A 60 -2.85 1.99 7.26
N TYR A 61 -2.81 3.31 7.08
CA TYR A 61 -3.23 4.26 8.13
C TYR A 61 -4.73 4.25 8.42
N ILE A 62 -5.60 4.20 7.40
CA ILE A 62 -7.06 4.06 7.62
C ILE A 62 -7.37 2.69 8.26
N GLY A 63 -6.61 1.65 7.91
CA GLY A 63 -6.70 0.31 8.46
C GLY A 63 -6.21 0.19 9.90
N MET A 64 -5.19 0.97 10.32
CA MET A 64 -4.81 1.13 11.72
C MET A 64 -5.90 1.86 12.51
N MET A 65 -6.45 2.94 11.97
CA MET A 65 -7.58 3.68 12.57
C MET A 65 -8.89 2.88 12.60
N ALA A 66 -8.97 1.76 11.88
CA ALA A 66 -10.08 0.81 11.97
C ALA A 66 -9.99 -0.14 13.17
N VAL A 67 -8.83 -0.24 13.83
CA VAL A 67 -8.59 -1.12 14.98
C VAL A 67 -8.89 -0.38 16.28
N ASP A 68 -9.84 -0.86 17.08
CA ASP A 68 -10.06 -0.31 18.42
C ASP A 68 -9.10 -0.95 19.42
N MET A 69 -8.01 -0.23 19.73
CA MET A 69 -7.01 -0.65 20.71
C MET A 69 -7.43 -0.41 22.18
N LYS A 70 -8.67 0.07 22.41
CA LYS A 70 -9.23 0.41 23.74
C LYS A 70 -8.43 1.46 24.51
N MET A 71 -7.63 2.26 23.79
CA MET A 71 -6.78 3.33 24.31
C MET A 71 -6.57 4.41 23.23
N PRO A 72 -6.21 5.66 23.58
CA PRO A 72 -5.83 6.66 22.58
C PRO A 72 -4.53 6.26 21.87
N VAL A 73 -4.50 6.45 20.55
CA VAL A 73 -3.31 6.24 19.71
C VAL A 73 -3.08 7.51 18.87
N THR A 74 -1.94 8.17 19.07
CA THR A 74 -1.43 9.22 18.18
C THR A 74 -0.33 8.67 17.27
N TYR A 75 0.13 9.46 16.30
CA TYR A 75 1.09 9.02 15.29
C TYR A 75 2.23 10.04 15.15
N ASP A 76 3.48 9.58 15.18
CA ASP A 76 4.64 10.41 14.87
C ASP A 76 4.63 10.81 13.39
N LEU A 77 4.61 12.12 13.13
CA LEU A 77 4.51 12.66 11.77
C LEU A 77 5.77 12.37 10.93
N GLY A 78 6.95 12.29 11.56
CA GLY A 78 8.22 11.99 10.88
C GLY A 78 8.24 10.57 10.35
N LEU A 79 7.99 9.59 11.22
CA LEU A 79 7.87 8.17 10.85
C LEU A 79 6.69 7.93 9.89
N THR A 80 5.59 8.67 10.04
CA THR A 80 4.45 8.65 9.09
C THR A 80 4.87 9.07 7.68
N ILE A 81 5.68 10.12 7.53
CA ILE A 81 6.22 10.57 6.24
C ILE A 81 7.27 9.59 5.70
N VAL A 82 8.17 9.08 6.55
CA VAL A 82 9.18 8.06 6.15
C VAL A 82 8.49 6.79 5.66
N SER A 83 7.45 6.32 6.36
CA SER A 83 6.57 5.22 5.94
C SER A 83 6.03 5.46 4.52
N MET A 84 5.37 6.61 4.26
CA MET A 84 4.88 6.96 2.92
C MET A 84 5.98 6.94 1.84
N LEU A 85 7.15 7.51 2.15
CA LEU A 85 8.29 7.56 1.22
C LEU A 85 8.85 6.15 0.92
N LEU A 86 8.91 5.26 1.92
CA LEU A 86 9.34 3.87 1.70
C LEU A 86 8.45 3.15 0.68
N ALA A 87 7.11 3.25 0.81
CA ALA A 87 6.21 2.64 -0.17
C ALA A 87 6.39 3.25 -1.57
N ILE A 88 6.42 4.58 -1.71
CA ILE A 88 6.55 5.24 -3.01
C ILE A 88 7.90 4.90 -3.67
N CYS A 89 9.02 4.93 -2.93
CA CYS A 89 10.35 4.66 -3.46
C CYS A 89 10.54 3.19 -3.85
N PHE A 90 10.17 2.23 -2.98
CA PHE A 90 10.38 0.80 -3.28
C PHE A 90 9.40 0.28 -4.36
N VAL A 91 8.21 0.87 -4.50
CA VAL A 91 7.33 0.62 -5.65
C VAL A 91 7.93 1.21 -6.94
N ALA A 92 8.48 2.43 -6.91
CA ALA A 92 9.13 3.03 -8.07
C ALA A 92 10.29 2.17 -8.60
N VAL A 93 11.14 1.65 -7.69
CA VAL A 93 12.26 0.77 -8.06
C VAL A 93 11.77 -0.54 -8.68
N GLY A 94 10.76 -1.20 -8.10
CA GLY A 94 10.18 -2.42 -8.70
C GLY A 94 9.56 -2.19 -10.08
N ILE A 95 8.83 -1.08 -10.25
CA ILE A 95 8.27 -0.65 -11.55
C ILE A 95 9.38 -0.42 -12.59
N VAL A 96 10.51 0.17 -12.21
CA VAL A 96 11.67 0.37 -13.09
C VAL A 96 12.38 -0.95 -13.42
N ILE A 97 12.56 -1.84 -12.43
CA ILE A 97 13.24 -3.14 -12.62
C ILE A 97 12.46 -4.03 -13.60
N VAL A 98 11.14 -4.16 -13.41
CA VAL A 98 10.31 -5.09 -14.21
C VAL A 98 9.85 -4.44 -15.52
N GLY A 99 9.53 -3.15 -15.49
CA GLY A 99 8.97 -2.43 -16.64
C GLY A 99 9.96 -1.93 -17.69
N ARG A 100 11.26 -2.31 -17.63
CA ARG A 100 12.30 -1.77 -18.55
C ARG A 100 13.20 -2.85 -19.17
N GLY A 101 13.52 -2.65 -20.45
CA GLY A 101 14.33 -3.58 -21.25
C GLY A 101 13.58 -4.89 -21.50
N GLU A 102 14.31 -5.96 -21.84
CA GLU A 102 13.69 -7.26 -22.09
C GLU A 102 13.03 -7.86 -20.84
N PRO A 103 11.81 -8.38 -20.95
CA PRO A 103 11.12 -9.07 -19.86
C PRO A 103 11.92 -10.27 -19.34
N SER A 104 12.08 -10.38 -18.02
CA SER A 104 12.76 -11.52 -17.39
C SER A 104 12.10 -11.92 -16.07
N VAL A 105 11.94 -13.22 -15.84
CA VAL A 105 11.42 -13.78 -14.58
C VAL A 105 12.32 -13.39 -13.40
N ALA A 106 13.64 -13.28 -13.62
CA ALA A 106 14.58 -12.82 -12.61
C ALA A 106 14.34 -11.34 -12.22
N LYS A 107 13.98 -10.48 -13.19
CA LYS A 107 13.56 -9.09 -12.90
C LYS A 107 12.26 -9.08 -12.09
N LEU A 108 11.27 -9.89 -12.46
CA LEU A 108 9.99 -9.98 -11.76
C LEU A 108 10.16 -10.42 -10.30
N ILE A 109 10.95 -11.48 -10.06
CA ILE A 109 11.24 -11.96 -8.70
C ILE A 109 12.05 -10.93 -7.92
N GLY A 110 13.16 -10.41 -8.47
CA GLY A 110 14.01 -9.44 -7.78
C GLY A 110 13.30 -8.12 -7.46
N GLY A 111 12.54 -7.58 -8.43
CA GLY A 111 11.72 -6.39 -8.25
C GLY A 111 10.58 -6.60 -7.25
N GLY A 112 9.89 -7.75 -7.31
CA GLY A 112 8.81 -8.08 -6.38
C GLY A 112 9.27 -8.35 -4.96
N VAL A 113 10.42 -9.02 -4.77
CA VAL A 113 11.06 -9.16 -3.44
C VAL A 113 11.44 -7.79 -2.89
N LEU A 114 12.08 -6.93 -3.68
CA LEU A 114 12.48 -5.59 -3.25
C LEU A 114 11.25 -4.73 -2.90
N THR A 115 10.25 -4.66 -3.76
CA THR A 115 9.01 -3.91 -3.49
C THR A 115 8.24 -4.48 -2.30
N GLY A 116 8.17 -5.80 -2.15
CA GLY A 116 7.51 -6.46 -1.02
C GLY A 116 8.19 -6.16 0.33
N LEU A 117 9.53 -6.22 0.37
CA LEU A 117 10.30 -5.80 1.54
C LEU A 117 10.13 -4.31 1.84
N GLY A 118 10.04 -3.45 0.81
CA GLY A 118 9.75 -2.02 0.99
C GLY A 118 8.33 -1.73 1.50
N VAL A 119 7.34 -2.52 1.09
CA VAL A 119 5.95 -2.44 1.57
C VAL A 119 5.83 -2.97 3.01
N ALA A 120 6.56 -4.03 3.37
CA ALA A 120 6.68 -4.48 4.75
C ALA A 120 7.44 -3.46 5.63
N ALA A 121 8.51 -2.85 5.12
CA ALA A 121 9.24 -1.79 5.82
C ALA A 121 8.36 -0.54 6.03
N MET A 122 7.55 -0.15 5.04
CA MET A 122 6.54 0.91 5.19
C MET A 122 5.56 0.57 6.32
N HIS A 123 5.01 -0.64 6.31
CA HIS A 123 4.04 -1.10 7.31
C HIS A 123 4.64 -1.09 8.72
N TYR A 124 5.79 -1.71 8.93
CA TYR A 124 6.41 -1.74 10.27
C TYR A 124 6.97 -0.38 10.71
N THR A 125 7.33 0.52 9.79
CA THR A 125 7.62 1.93 10.11
C THR A 125 6.36 2.70 10.52
N GLY A 126 5.20 2.36 9.94
CA GLY A 126 3.91 2.95 10.33
C GLY A 126 3.38 2.42 11.66
N MET A 127 3.52 1.12 11.92
CA MET A 127 3.30 0.56 13.26
C MET A 127 4.21 1.22 14.30
N ALA A 128 5.50 1.40 13.98
CA ALA A 128 6.45 2.09 14.85
C ALA A 128 6.20 3.61 14.99
N SER A 129 5.30 4.22 14.20
CA SER A 129 4.88 5.61 14.42
C SER A 129 3.79 5.74 15.48
N MET A 130 3.16 4.64 15.92
CA MET A 130 2.14 4.67 16.98
C MET A 130 2.72 5.17 18.31
N GLN A 131 2.00 6.10 18.92
CA GLN A 131 2.25 6.65 20.26
C GLN A 131 1.03 6.30 21.12
N MET A 132 1.24 5.48 22.13
CA MET A 132 0.21 4.93 23.03
C MET A 132 0.87 4.43 24.33
N ASP A 133 0.12 4.34 25.42
CA ASP A 133 0.63 3.90 26.74
C ASP A 133 0.87 2.37 26.85
N ALA A 134 1.14 1.71 25.72
CA ALA A 134 1.40 0.27 25.63
C ALA A 134 2.70 -0.02 24.89
N THR A 135 3.46 -0.98 25.41
CA THR A 135 4.64 -1.51 24.73
C THR A 135 4.20 -2.47 23.62
N MET A 136 4.72 -2.25 22.41
CA MET A 136 4.43 -3.08 21.23
C MET A 136 5.51 -4.14 21.03
N SER A 137 5.10 -5.40 20.94
CA SER A 137 5.94 -6.55 20.63
C SER A 137 5.33 -7.37 19.48
N TYR A 138 6.04 -8.36 18.96
CA TYR A 138 5.62 -9.08 17.75
C TYR A 138 5.74 -10.61 17.85
N ASN A 139 4.66 -11.28 17.46
CA ASN A 139 4.61 -12.71 17.22
C ASN A 139 5.44 -13.07 15.97
N ILE A 140 6.66 -13.56 16.17
CA ILE A 140 7.63 -13.78 15.08
C ILE A 140 7.09 -14.64 13.91
N PRO A 141 6.34 -15.74 14.12
CA PRO A 141 5.70 -16.48 13.02
C PRO A 141 4.76 -15.63 12.15
N LEU A 142 3.90 -14.82 12.75
CA LEU A 142 2.97 -13.96 12.02
C LEU A 142 3.66 -12.74 11.38
N LEU A 143 4.71 -12.22 12.02
CA LEU A 143 5.59 -11.19 11.45
C LEU A 143 6.26 -11.70 10.15
N ILE A 144 6.80 -12.91 10.15
CA ILE A 144 7.40 -13.52 8.95
C ILE A 144 6.32 -13.79 7.90
N LEU A 145 5.14 -14.26 8.30
CA LEU A 145 4.02 -14.51 7.38
C LEU A 145 3.56 -13.24 6.66
N SER A 146 3.44 -12.10 7.36
CA SER A 146 3.07 -10.82 6.72
C SER A 146 4.09 -10.40 5.66
N ILE A 147 5.40 -10.56 5.94
CA ILE A 147 6.49 -10.24 5.01
C ILE A 147 6.44 -11.15 3.77
N VAL A 148 6.16 -12.45 3.95
CA VAL A 148 5.97 -13.39 2.84
C VAL A 148 4.75 -13.00 1.99
N ILE A 149 3.64 -12.60 2.61
CA ILE A 149 2.45 -12.08 1.90
C ILE A 149 2.80 -10.78 1.16
N ALA A 150 3.58 -9.87 1.75
CA ALA A 150 4.02 -8.62 1.11
C ALA A 150 4.82 -8.90 -0.18
N ILE A 151 5.75 -9.86 -0.13
CA ILE A 151 6.57 -10.28 -1.28
C ILE A 151 5.69 -10.95 -2.35
N ALA A 152 4.81 -11.88 -1.96
CA ALA A 152 3.90 -12.53 -2.90
C ALA A 152 2.95 -11.53 -3.58
N ALA A 153 2.39 -10.59 -2.81
CA ALA A 153 1.54 -9.51 -3.30
C ALA A 153 2.28 -8.57 -4.26
N ALA A 154 3.53 -8.21 -3.97
CA ALA A 154 4.35 -7.36 -4.82
C ALA A 154 4.78 -8.04 -6.13
N ILE A 155 5.16 -9.32 -6.08
CA ILE A 155 5.41 -10.13 -7.30
C ILE A 155 4.15 -10.20 -8.16
N ALA A 156 2.99 -10.52 -7.55
CA ALA A 156 1.71 -10.56 -8.27
C ALA A 156 1.36 -9.19 -8.86
N ALA A 157 1.46 -8.10 -8.10
CA ALA A 157 1.16 -6.74 -8.56
C ALA A 157 2.02 -6.32 -9.77
N LEU A 158 3.32 -6.59 -9.74
CA LEU A 158 4.22 -6.27 -10.85
C LEU A 158 3.93 -7.16 -12.08
N TRP A 159 3.61 -8.45 -11.90
CA TRP A 159 3.17 -9.31 -13.00
C TRP A 159 1.87 -8.79 -13.64
N LEU A 160 0.87 -8.44 -12.82
CA LEU A 160 -0.40 -7.88 -13.26
C LEU A 160 -0.22 -6.55 -14.01
N ALA A 161 0.68 -5.68 -13.54
CA ALA A 161 0.99 -4.38 -14.15
C ALA A 161 1.52 -4.49 -15.58
N PHE A 162 2.38 -5.48 -15.86
CA PHE A 162 3.07 -5.61 -17.14
C PHE A 162 2.53 -6.72 -18.05
N ASN A 163 1.64 -7.59 -17.56
CA ASN A 163 1.04 -8.65 -18.38
C ASN A 163 -0.45 -8.42 -18.73
N LEU A 164 -1.21 -7.60 -17.98
CA LEU A 164 -2.64 -7.40 -18.25
C LEU A 164 -2.93 -6.34 -19.32
N ARG A 165 -3.48 -6.79 -20.45
CA ARG A 165 -3.88 -5.93 -21.58
C ARG A 165 -5.30 -5.34 -21.46
N GLY A 166 -6.27 -6.09 -20.92
CA GLY A 166 -7.69 -5.71 -20.93
C GLY A 166 -8.14 -4.86 -19.74
N THR A 167 -8.99 -3.85 -19.98
CA THR A 167 -9.56 -2.98 -18.92
C THR A 167 -10.30 -3.76 -17.85
N LEU A 168 -11.10 -4.76 -18.24
CA LEU A 168 -11.84 -5.62 -17.31
C LEU A 168 -10.89 -6.48 -16.45
N GLN A 169 -9.78 -6.96 -17.03
CA GLN A 169 -8.75 -7.68 -16.28
C GLN A 169 -8.10 -6.78 -15.23
N ARG A 170 -7.77 -5.52 -15.58
CA ARG A 170 -7.20 -4.53 -14.65
C ARG A 170 -8.16 -4.09 -13.55
N PHE A 171 -9.46 -4.04 -13.87
CA PHE A 171 -10.50 -3.80 -12.88
C PHE A 171 -10.57 -4.96 -11.88
N GLY A 172 -10.64 -6.22 -12.36
CA GLY A 172 -10.60 -7.40 -11.51
C GLY A 172 -9.32 -7.52 -10.68
N SER A 173 -8.15 -7.25 -11.27
CA SER A 173 -6.87 -7.32 -10.56
C SER A 173 -6.72 -6.27 -9.47
N ALA A 174 -7.42 -5.13 -9.57
CA ALA A 174 -7.42 -4.12 -8.52
C ALA A 174 -8.08 -4.62 -7.22
N PHE A 175 -9.14 -5.42 -7.30
CA PHE A 175 -9.75 -6.08 -6.13
C PHE A 175 -8.81 -7.12 -5.52
N ILE A 176 -8.13 -7.91 -6.36
CA ILE A 176 -7.12 -8.90 -5.91
C ILE A 176 -5.95 -8.21 -5.22
N MET A 177 -5.43 -7.10 -5.79
CA MET A 177 -4.37 -6.32 -5.16
C MET A 177 -4.83 -5.69 -3.84
N GLY A 178 -6.02 -5.06 -3.80
CA GLY A 178 -6.59 -4.54 -2.56
C GLY A 178 -6.68 -5.60 -1.46
N LEU A 179 -7.15 -6.80 -1.82
CA LEU A 179 -7.25 -7.93 -0.88
C LEU A 179 -5.87 -8.41 -0.41
N ALA A 180 -4.88 -8.46 -1.30
CA ALA A 180 -3.52 -8.88 -0.96
C ALA A 180 -2.80 -7.89 -0.02
N VAL A 181 -2.94 -6.58 -0.25
CA VAL A 181 -2.34 -5.56 0.62
C VAL A 181 -3.07 -5.47 1.96
N CYS A 182 -4.41 -5.53 1.99
CA CYS A 182 -5.17 -5.64 3.24
C CYS A 182 -4.83 -6.94 3.99
N GLY A 183 -4.66 -8.06 3.30
CA GLY A 183 -4.25 -9.35 3.89
C GLY A 183 -2.87 -9.27 4.55
N MET A 184 -1.90 -8.61 3.91
CA MET A 184 -0.61 -8.30 4.53
C MET A 184 -0.80 -7.47 5.81
N HIS A 185 -1.50 -6.33 5.71
CA HIS A 185 -1.68 -5.39 6.83
C HIS A 185 -2.38 -6.05 8.02
N TYR A 186 -3.49 -6.76 7.81
CA TYR A 186 -4.20 -7.42 8.92
C TYR A 186 -3.46 -8.66 9.46
N THR A 187 -2.59 -9.31 8.67
CA THR A 187 -1.64 -10.31 9.21
C THR A 187 -0.58 -9.65 10.09
N GLY A 188 -0.09 -8.46 9.71
CA GLY A 188 0.86 -7.68 10.51
C GLY A 188 0.24 -7.11 11.80
N ILE A 189 -1.03 -6.70 11.77
CA ILE A 189 -1.81 -6.37 12.97
C ILE A 189 -2.03 -7.61 13.86
N ALA A 190 -2.37 -8.77 13.28
CA ALA A 190 -2.49 -10.03 14.03
C ALA A 190 -1.16 -10.51 14.63
N ALA A 191 -0.02 -10.07 14.08
CA ALA A 191 1.30 -10.29 14.66
C ALA A 191 1.61 -9.38 15.87
N MET A 192 0.81 -8.36 16.14
CA MET A 192 1.09 -7.38 17.20
C MET A 192 0.62 -7.87 18.57
N GLU A 193 1.54 -7.94 19.52
CA GLU A 193 1.27 -8.26 20.93
C GLU A 193 1.54 -7.01 21.80
N MET A 194 0.46 -6.41 22.32
CA MET A 194 0.52 -5.20 23.15
C MET A 194 0.48 -5.50 24.64
N THR A 195 1.39 -4.90 25.41
CA THR A 195 1.36 -4.93 26.89
C THR A 195 1.22 -3.51 27.44
N MET A 196 0.11 -3.26 28.15
CA MET A 196 -0.18 -1.98 28.80
C MET A 196 0.91 -1.59 29.82
N THR A 197 1.16 -0.30 29.95
CA THR A 197 2.07 0.27 30.96
C THR A 197 1.25 0.79 32.14
N ASP A 198 1.69 0.58 33.38
CA ASP A 198 0.96 0.94 34.62
C ASP A 198 0.86 2.46 34.91
N HIS A 199 0.80 3.31 33.89
CA HIS A 199 0.67 4.76 33.99
C HIS A 199 -0.63 5.23 33.34
N SER A 200 -1.74 4.95 34.01
CA SER A 200 -3.10 5.30 33.58
C SER A 200 -3.35 6.81 33.62
N MET A 201 -2.92 7.54 32.60
CA MET A 201 -3.44 8.88 32.32
C MET A 201 -4.79 8.75 31.60
N SER A 202 -5.87 9.07 32.29
CA SER A 202 -7.23 9.04 31.74
C SER A 202 -7.48 10.23 30.79
N MET A 203 -6.84 10.18 29.61
CA MET A 203 -7.21 10.98 28.45
C MET A 203 -8.59 10.53 27.95
N ASP A 204 -9.51 11.48 27.73
CA ASP A 204 -10.90 11.18 27.39
C ASP A 204 -10.99 10.59 25.96
N TYR A 205 -11.26 9.28 25.89
CA TYR A 205 -11.18 8.50 24.66
C TYR A 205 -12.37 8.80 23.74
N THR A 206 -12.16 9.71 22.79
CA THR A 206 -13.16 10.10 21.80
C THR A 206 -12.86 9.48 20.44
N HIS A 207 -13.62 8.45 20.05
CA HIS A 207 -13.56 7.82 18.71
C HIS A 207 -13.60 8.85 17.56
N ALA A 208 -14.21 10.02 17.79
CA ALA A 208 -14.27 11.15 16.86
C ALA A 208 -12.88 11.61 16.34
N GLY A 209 -11.82 11.51 17.16
CA GLY A 209 -10.47 11.89 16.74
C GLY A 209 -9.91 11.00 15.63
N ALA A 210 -9.95 9.68 15.82
CA ALA A 210 -9.51 8.71 14.81
C ALA A 210 -10.37 8.78 13.54
N ILE A 211 -11.69 8.96 13.69
CA ILE A 211 -12.61 9.15 12.56
C ILE A 211 -12.22 10.41 11.75
N SER A 212 -11.98 11.55 12.41
CA SER A 212 -11.56 12.80 11.75
C SER A 212 -10.27 12.62 10.93
N SER A 213 -9.23 12.03 11.54
CA SER A 213 -7.96 11.74 10.86
C SER A 213 -8.13 10.80 9.67
N SER A 214 -8.93 9.74 9.81
CA SER A 214 -9.19 8.78 8.73
C SER A 214 -9.92 9.42 7.53
N ILE A 215 -10.84 10.35 7.79
CA ILE A 215 -11.55 11.13 6.76
C ILE A 215 -10.59 12.06 6.01
N ILE A 216 -9.66 12.73 6.72
CA ILE A 216 -8.66 13.60 6.09
C ILE A 216 -7.74 12.79 5.15
N ILE A 217 -7.22 11.64 5.63
CA ILE A 217 -6.39 10.74 4.82
C ILE A 217 -7.19 10.20 3.62
N PHE A 218 -8.43 9.77 3.83
CA PHE A 218 -9.31 9.29 2.76
C PHE A 218 -9.55 10.34 1.68
N ILE A 219 -9.99 11.55 2.06
CA ILE A 219 -10.31 12.63 1.11
C ILE A 219 -9.05 13.07 0.35
N GLY A 220 -7.93 13.30 1.04
CA GLY A 220 -6.67 13.66 0.40
C GLY A 220 -6.21 12.60 -0.62
N SER A 221 -6.29 11.32 -0.23
CA SER A 221 -5.95 10.20 -1.11
C SER A 221 -6.90 10.09 -2.31
N ALA A 222 -8.21 10.22 -2.08
CA ALA A 222 -9.22 10.15 -3.14
C ALA A 222 -9.06 11.29 -4.15
N ILE A 223 -8.71 12.50 -3.72
CA ILE A 223 -8.41 13.64 -4.59
C ILE A 223 -7.16 13.35 -5.44
N VAL A 224 -6.05 12.95 -4.82
CA VAL A 224 -4.80 12.63 -5.53
C VAL A 224 -5.01 11.50 -6.55
N LEU A 225 -5.64 10.41 -6.14
CA LEU A 225 -5.94 9.28 -7.02
C LEU A 225 -6.91 9.65 -8.16
N SER A 226 -7.87 10.55 -7.92
CA SER A 226 -8.76 11.06 -8.97
C SER A 226 -8.03 11.93 -10.00
N LEU A 227 -7.11 12.79 -9.56
CA LEU A 227 -6.27 13.58 -10.47
C LEU A 227 -5.34 12.67 -11.31
N LEU A 228 -4.71 11.67 -10.66
CA LEU A 228 -3.90 10.65 -11.32
C LEU A 228 -4.71 9.80 -12.31
N TRP A 229 -5.98 9.49 -11.99
CA TRP A 229 -6.91 8.82 -12.90
C TRP A 229 -7.28 9.66 -14.13
N VAL A 230 -7.47 10.98 -13.97
CA VAL A 230 -7.70 11.90 -15.10
C VAL A 230 -6.47 11.97 -16.01
N ILE A 231 -5.25 11.88 -15.46
CA ILE A 231 -4.02 11.79 -16.26
C ILE A 231 -3.91 10.41 -16.95
N ALA A 232 -4.28 9.32 -16.26
CA ALA A 232 -4.25 7.97 -16.83
C ALA A 232 -5.26 7.78 -17.99
N SER A 233 -6.46 8.32 -17.84
CA SER A 233 -7.57 8.18 -18.81
C SER A 233 -7.38 9.05 -20.06
N LYS A 234 -6.95 10.31 -19.93
CA LYS A 234 -6.47 11.11 -21.08
C LYS A 234 -5.24 10.44 -21.71
N ASN A 235 -4.35 9.96 -20.85
CA ASN A 235 -3.16 9.15 -21.12
C ASN A 235 -3.40 7.75 -21.74
N ALA A 236 -4.63 7.36 -22.09
CA ALA A 236 -4.98 5.96 -22.41
C ALA A 236 -4.14 5.38 -23.57
N PRO A 237 -3.23 4.45 -23.28
CA PRO A 237 -1.95 3.60 -24.80
C PRO A 237 -2.79 2.78 -25.82
N LYS A 238 -2.63 2.97 -27.13
CA LYS A 238 -3.39 2.22 -28.15
C LYS A 238 -2.76 0.84 -28.41
N GLN A 239 -3.06 -0.08 -27.49
CA GLN A 239 -2.49 -1.44 -27.41
C GLN A 239 -0.96 -1.47 -27.13
N ALA A 240 -0.49 -2.57 -26.55
CA ALA A 240 0.90 -2.83 -26.24
C ALA A 240 1.18 -4.34 -26.36
N THR A 241 2.41 -4.71 -26.71
CA THR A 241 2.86 -6.11 -26.87
C THR A 241 2.91 -6.84 -25.50
N LEU A 242 2.94 -8.18 -25.48
CA LEU A 242 3.08 -8.92 -24.23
C LEU A 242 4.50 -8.77 -23.69
N ALA A 243 4.65 -8.74 -22.37
CA ALA A 243 5.94 -8.87 -21.72
C ALA A 243 6.33 -10.36 -21.59
N PHE A 244 5.41 -11.22 -21.15
CA PHE A 244 5.73 -12.61 -20.82
C PHE A 244 4.79 -13.57 -21.54
N GLY A 245 5.25 -14.10 -22.67
CA GLY A 245 4.60 -15.17 -23.44
C GLY A 245 4.49 -14.89 -24.94
N GLU A 246 5.10 -15.76 -25.73
CA GLU A 246 4.33 -16.58 -26.68
C GLU A 246 3.84 -17.83 -25.93
#